data_AF-A0A174NTG9-F1
#
_entry.id   AF-A0A174NTG9-F1
#
_cell.length_a   1.000
_cell.length_b   1.000
_cell.length_c   1.000
_cell.angle_alpha   90.00
_cell.angle_beta   90.00
_cell.angle_gamma   90.00
#
_symmetry.space_group_name_H-M   'P 1'
#
loop_
_entity.id
_entity.type
_entity.pdbx_description
1 polymer ?
#
loop_
_entity_poly.entity_id
_entity_poly.type
_entity_poly.pdbx_seq_one_letter_code
_entity_poly.pdbx_strand_id
1 'polypeptide(L)'
;MPAKVVYVRNKNKRKESLCLISTDVDLSEAEIIRIYGKRWDIEVFFKVCKSYLNLSKECRAISKDTITAHTVIVFTRYMMQSLESLESNDERTLGEPFLYFSDEISDVAWIQDFQMLLQMFRTLLTDNIELSDEKIDELMEAFMATIPSVLKSWLQAA
;
A
#
# COMPACT_ATOMS: atom_id res chain seq x y z
N MET A 1 4.44 -9.42 -35.48
CA MET A 1 3.67 -9.77 -34.27
C MET A 1 2.19 -9.79 -34.66
N PRO A 2 1.48 -10.90 -34.47
CA PRO A 2 0.05 -10.96 -34.76
C PRO A 2 -0.73 -10.07 -33.80
N ALA A 3 -1.83 -9.48 -34.27
CA ALA A 3 -2.71 -8.63 -33.47
C ALA A 3 -4.16 -8.79 -33.92
N LYS A 4 -5.09 -8.69 -32.97
CA LYS A 4 -6.53 -8.79 -33.21
C LYS A 4 -7.14 -7.39 -33.11
N VAL A 5 -7.92 -7.00 -34.13
CA VAL A 5 -8.59 -5.69 -34.17
C VAL A 5 -10.09 -5.88 -34.02
N VAL A 6 -10.68 -5.22 -33.03
CA VAL A 6 -12.11 -5.30 -32.70
C VAL A 6 -12.76 -3.93 -32.90
N TYR A 7 -13.78 -3.86 -33.75
CA TYR A 7 -14.54 -2.64 -33.99
C TYR A 7 -15.85 -2.65 -33.20
N VAL A 8 -15.99 -1.71 -32.27
CA VAL A 8 -17.19 -1.50 -31.46
C VAL A 8 -17.96 -0.31 -32.01
N ARG A 9 -19.16 -0.55 -32.53
CA ARG A 9 -20.02 0.52 -33.07
C ARG A 9 -20.75 1.24 -31.93
N ASN A 10 -20.72 2.56 -31.94
CA ASN A 10 -21.50 3.35 -31.00
C ASN A 10 -23.01 3.28 -31.38
N LYS A 11 -23.84 2.80 -30.47
CA LYS A 11 -25.30 2.69 -30.67
C LYS A 11 -25.97 4.07 -30.82
N ASN A 12 -25.49 5.07 -30.09
CA ASN A 12 -26.07 6.42 -30.06
C ASN A 12 -25.58 7.27 -31.24
N LYS A 13 -24.38 7.00 -31.76
CA LYS A 13 -23.78 7.73 -32.88
C LYS A 13 -23.24 6.77 -33.92
N ARG A 14 -24.07 6.45 -34.92
CA ARG A 14 -23.76 5.43 -35.95
C ARG A 14 -22.51 5.71 -36.79
N LYS A 15 -22.05 6.96 -36.86
CA LYS A 15 -20.82 7.36 -37.56
C LYS A 15 -19.56 7.21 -36.70
N GLU A 16 -19.70 7.01 -35.40
CA GLU A 16 -18.59 6.82 -34.47
C GLU A 16 -18.41 5.31 -34.18
N SER A 17 -17.17 4.85 -34.31
CA SER A 17 -16.77 3.49 -33.94
C SER A 17 -15.49 3.55 -33.13
N LEU A 18 -15.44 2.76 -32.06
CA LEU A 18 -14.27 2.55 -31.25
C LEU A 18 -13.48 1.36 -31.83
N CYS A 19 -12.19 1.55 -32.08
CA CYS A 19 -11.29 0.51 -32.54
C CYS A 19 -10.41 0.06 -31.36
N LEU A 20 -10.44 -1.22 -31.04
CA LEU A 20 -9.63 -1.85 -30.00
C LEU A 20 -8.62 -2.78 -30.66
N ILE A 21 -7.37 -2.73 -30.20
CA ILE A 21 -6.29 -3.59 -30.69
C ILE A 21 -5.78 -4.41 -29.52
N SER A 22 -5.75 -5.73 -29.67
CA SER A 22 -5.17 -6.66 -28.71
C SER A 22 -3.97 -7.36 -29.33
N THR A 23 -2.89 -7.49 -28.55
CA THR A 23 -1.74 -8.32 -28.89
C THR A 23 -1.99 -9.80 -28.57
N ASP A 24 -2.95 -10.08 -27.70
CA ASP A 24 -3.43 -11.41 -27.40
C ASP A 24 -4.57 -11.76 -28.37
N VAL A 25 -4.32 -12.77 -29.22
CA VAL A 25 -5.23 -13.22 -30.28
C VAL A 25 -6.19 -14.31 -29.82
N ASP A 26 -5.90 -14.95 -28.68
CA ASP A 26 -6.70 -16.06 -28.13
C ASP A 26 -7.91 -15.53 -27.35
N LEU A 27 -7.86 -14.26 -26.92
CA LEU A 27 -9.00 -13.60 -26.29
C LEU A 27 -10.20 -13.44 -27.25
N SER A 28 -11.37 -13.72 -26.70
CA SER A 28 -12.63 -13.41 -27.38
C SER A 28 -12.84 -11.90 -27.51
N GLU A 29 -13.61 -11.46 -28.49
CA GLU A 29 -13.91 -10.04 -28.73
C GLU A 29 -14.64 -9.43 -27.52
N ALA A 30 -15.55 -10.18 -26.90
CA ALA A 30 -16.27 -9.75 -25.71
C ALA A 30 -15.33 -9.50 -24.53
N GLU A 31 -14.32 -10.34 -24.36
CA GLU A 31 -13.34 -10.21 -23.28
C GLU A 31 -12.40 -9.02 -23.49
N ILE A 32 -11.97 -8.78 -24.73
CA ILE A 32 -11.22 -7.57 -25.10
C ILE A 32 -12.02 -6.31 -24.75
N ILE A 33 -13.32 -6.29 -25.07
CA ILE A 33 -14.21 -5.18 -24.75
C ILE A 33 -14.38 -5.03 -23.23
N ARG A 34 -14.53 -6.13 -22.48
CA ARG A 34 -14.65 -6.14 -21.02
C ARG A 34 -13.41 -5.56 -20.35
N ILE A 35 -12.23 -5.99 -20.77
CA ILE A 35 -10.93 -5.50 -20.27
C ILE A 35 -10.79 -4.02 -20.60
N TYR A 36 -11.12 -3.60 -21.82
CA TYR A 36 -11.11 -2.20 -22.20
C TYR A 36 -12.08 -1.36 -21.35
N GLY A 37 -13.21 -1.92 -20.94
CA GLY A 37 -14.16 -1.27 -20.03
C GLY A 37 -13.51 -0.81 -18.71
N LYS A 38 -12.58 -1.60 -18.16
CA LYS A 38 -11.82 -1.24 -16.94
C LYS A 38 -10.93 0.00 -17.13
N ARG A 39 -10.62 0.39 -18.38
CA ARG A 39 -9.85 1.62 -18.66
C ARG A 39 -10.57 2.87 -18.13
N TRP A 40 -11.90 2.85 -18.10
CA TRP A 40 -12.68 3.99 -17.61
C TRP A 40 -12.41 4.30 -16.14
N ASP A 41 -12.03 3.30 -15.34
CA ASP A 41 -11.72 3.47 -13.92
C ASP A 41 -10.55 4.44 -13.69
N ILE A 42 -9.60 4.53 -14.65
CA ILE A 42 -8.50 5.50 -14.60
C ILE A 42 -9.03 6.95 -14.74
N GLU A 43 -10.06 7.17 -15.56
CA GLU A 43 -10.66 8.49 -15.72
C GLU A 43 -11.41 8.90 -14.44
N VAL A 44 -12.09 7.95 -13.79
CA VAL A 44 -12.72 8.14 -12.47
C VAL A 44 -11.67 8.43 -11.40
N PHE A 45 -10.59 7.65 -11.34
CA PHE A 45 -9.45 7.88 -10.45
C PHE A 45 -8.93 9.31 -10.57
N PHE A 46 -8.59 9.77 -11.79
CA PHE A 46 -8.06 11.11 -11.98
C PHE A 46 -9.10 12.20 -11.66
N LYS A 47 -10.39 11.94 -11.89
CA LYS A 47 -11.46 12.86 -11.48
C LYS A 47 -11.48 12.98 -9.95
N VAL A 48 -11.41 11.86 -9.22
CA VAL A 48 -11.41 11.86 -7.76
C VAL A 48 -10.19 12.58 -7.21
N CYS A 49 -9.00 12.24 -7.68
CA CYS A 49 -7.75 12.85 -7.24
C CYS A 49 -7.73 14.38 -7.46
N LYS A 50 -8.23 14.86 -8.59
CA LYS A 50 -8.26 16.31 -8.89
C LYS A 50 -9.36 17.05 -8.12
N SER A 51 -10.56 16.48 -8.03
CA SER A 51 -11.73 17.18 -7.48
C SER A 51 -11.85 17.07 -5.97
N TYR A 52 -11.52 15.92 -5.38
CA TYR A 52 -11.75 15.63 -3.97
C TYR A 52 -10.46 15.57 -3.15
N LEU A 53 -9.36 15.11 -3.75
CA LEU A 53 -8.05 15.03 -3.08
C LEU A 53 -7.10 16.18 -3.48
N ASN A 54 -7.64 17.23 -4.09
CA ASN A 54 -6.96 18.50 -4.39
C ASN A 54 -5.58 18.37 -5.09
N LEU A 55 -5.38 17.34 -5.93
CA LEU A 55 -4.11 17.05 -6.59
C LEU A 55 -3.46 18.29 -7.25
N SER A 56 -4.27 19.19 -7.83
CA SER A 56 -3.79 20.39 -8.52
C SER A 56 -3.86 21.69 -7.70
N LYS A 57 -4.57 21.71 -6.57
CA LYS A 57 -4.86 22.95 -5.82
C LYS A 57 -4.09 23.07 -4.51
N GLU A 58 -3.73 21.94 -3.90
CA GLU A 58 -3.09 21.88 -2.58
C GLU A 58 -1.58 22.17 -2.66
N CYS A 59 -0.89 21.65 -3.69
CA CYS A 59 0.53 21.90 -3.89
C CYS A 59 0.78 22.99 -4.93
N ARG A 60 1.33 24.13 -4.48
CA ARG A 60 1.85 25.21 -5.35
C ARG A 60 3.38 25.25 -5.39
N ALA A 61 4.02 24.14 -5.04
CA ALA A 61 5.47 24.06 -5.04
C ALA A 61 6.02 24.19 -6.48
N ILE A 62 7.19 24.79 -6.61
CA ILE A 62 7.91 24.91 -7.88
C ILE A 62 8.90 23.75 -8.05
N SER A 63 9.34 23.14 -6.94
CA SER A 63 10.26 22.00 -6.94
C SER A 63 9.58 20.73 -7.48
N LYS A 64 10.28 20.03 -8.39
CA LYS A 64 9.81 18.77 -8.98
C LYS A 64 9.69 17.67 -7.94
N ASP A 65 10.60 17.61 -6.97
CA ASP A 65 10.59 16.57 -5.94
C ASP A 65 9.38 16.74 -5.03
N THR A 66 9.04 17.98 -4.68
CA THR A 66 7.85 18.30 -3.87
C THR A 66 6.56 17.99 -4.62
N ILE A 67 6.47 18.30 -5.91
CA ILE A 67 5.29 17.96 -6.73
C ILE A 67 5.14 16.44 -6.84
N THR A 68 6.26 15.72 -7.00
CA THR A 68 6.27 14.26 -7.08
C THR A 68 5.82 13.65 -5.77
N ALA A 69 6.40 14.08 -4.63
CA ALA A 69 6.01 13.63 -3.31
C ALA A 69 4.53 13.89 -3.02
N HIS A 70 4.03 15.09 -3.34
CA HIS A 70 2.61 15.41 -3.20
C HIS A 70 1.71 14.50 -4.05
N THR A 71 2.11 14.24 -5.30
CA THR A 71 1.36 13.34 -6.20
C THR A 71 1.29 11.92 -5.64
N VAL A 72 2.42 11.40 -5.14
CA VAL A 72 2.48 10.08 -4.48
C VAL A 72 1.55 10.05 -3.27
N ILE A 73 1.60 11.06 -2.40
CA ILE A 73 0.72 11.15 -1.22
C ILE A 73 -0.77 11.14 -1.61
N VAL A 74 -1.15 11.93 -2.61
CA VAL A 74 -2.54 12.00 -3.08
C VAL A 74 -3.00 10.65 -3.66
N PHE A 75 -2.14 9.97 -4.43
CA PHE A 75 -2.45 8.66 -4.99
C PHE A 75 -2.57 7.60 -3.90
N THR A 76 -1.69 7.60 -2.90
CA THR A 76 -1.79 6.70 -1.75
C THR A 76 -3.07 6.92 -0.95
N ARG A 77 -3.46 8.18 -0.71
CA ARG A 77 -4.74 8.52 -0.05
C ARG A 77 -5.94 7.96 -0.82
N TYR A 78 -5.94 8.08 -2.15
CA TYR A 78 -6.99 7.48 -2.97
C TYR A 78 -7.03 5.96 -2.83
N MET A 79 -5.88 5.29 -2.84
CA MET A 79 -5.82 3.83 -2.70
C MET A 79 -6.42 3.39 -1.36
N MET A 80 -6.04 4.05 -0.26
CA MET A 80 -6.60 3.78 1.08
C MET A 80 -8.13 3.98 1.09
N GLN A 81 -8.62 5.09 0.53
CA GLN A 81 -10.05 5.37 0.48
C GLN A 81 -10.82 4.39 -0.42
N SER A 82 -10.20 3.91 -1.49
CA SER A 82 -10.79 2.90 -2.37
C SER A 82 -10.88 1.55 -1.68
N LEU A 83 -9.86 1.17 -0.89
CA LEU A 83 -9.87 -0.03 -0.06
C LEU A 83 -10.98 0.03 0.99
N GLU A 84 -11.09 1.14 1.73
CA GLU A 84 -12.16 1.34 2.71
C GLU A 84 -13.56 1.32 2.07
N SER A 85 -13.72 1.91 0.88
CA SER A 85 -14.97 1.85 0.12
C SER A 85 -15.30 0.43 -0.39
N LEU A 86 -14.30 -0.43 -0.59
CA LEU A 86 -14.47 -1.84 -0.94
C LEU A 86 -14.89 -2.64 0.30
N GLU A 87 -14.21 -2.44 1.44
CA GLU A 87 -14.54 -3.08 2.73
C GLU A 87 -15.97 -2.79 3.18
N SER A 88 -16.42 -1.55 3.01
CA SER A 88 -17.76 -1.12 3.43
C SER A 88 -18.90 -1.59 2.52
N ASN A 89 -18.61 -2.01 1.27
CA ASN A 89 -19.64 -2.36 0.28
C ASN A 89 -19.60 -3.81 -0.22
N ASP A 90 -18.56 -4.60 0.07
CA ASP A 90 -18.48 -6.00 -0.41
C ASP A 90 -17.64 -6.91 0.53
N GLU A 91 -18.30 -7.82 1.25
CA GLU A 91 -17.70 -8.79 2.20
C GLU A 91 -16.76 -9.83 1.54
N ARG A 92 -16.72 -9.95 0.20
CA ARG A 92 -16.12 -11.13 -0.46
C ARG A 92 -14.75 -10.96 -1.12
N THR A 93 -14.20 -9.74 -1.21
CA THR A 93 -13.13 -9.49 -2.20
C THR A 93 -11.74 -9.18 -1.59
N LEU A 94 -11.58 -9.17 -0.26
CA LEU A 94 -10.32 -8.72 0.39
C LEU A 94 -9.64 -9.71 1.34
N GLY A 95 -10.03 -10.99 1.36
CA GLY A 95 -9.40 -11.94 2.29
C GLY A 95 -7.88 -12.01 2.18
N GLU A 96 -7.34 -12.00 0.95
CA GLU A 96 -5.91 -12.28 0.74
C GLU A 96 -4.99 -11.06 0.99
N PRO A 97 -5.25 -9.86 0.42
CA PRO A 97 -4.36 -8.72 0.62
C PRO A 97 -4.44 -8.15 2.04
N PHE A 98 -5.62 -8.17 2.67
CA PHE A 98 -5.80 -7.71 4.06
C PHE A 98 -5.06 -8.61 5.04
N LEU A 99 -5.05 -9.94 4.83
CA LEU A 99 -4.25 -10.85 5.67
C LEU A 99 -2.76 -10.56 5.55
N TYR A 100 -2.24 -10.36 4.33
CA TYR A 100 -0.83 -10.00 4.14
C TYR A 100 -0.47 -8.67 4.82
N PHE A 101 -1.29 -7.63 4.66
CA PHE A 101 -1.05 -6.37 5.34
C PHE A 101 -1.25 -6.45 6.86
N SER A 102 -2.21 -7.23 7.34
CA SER A 102 -2.46 -7.44 8.78
C SER A 102 -1.28 -8.15 9.44
N ASP A 103 -0.73 -9.19 8.79
CA ASP A 103 0.43 -9.91 9.29
C ASP A 103 1.66 -8.99 9.32
N GLU A 104 1.90 -8.24 8.24
CA GLU A 104 3.05 -7.32 8.14
C GLU A 104 2.94 -6.12 9.09
N ILE A 105 1.73 -5.58 9.31
CA ILE A 105 1.47 -4.52 10.29
C ILE A 105 1.60 -5.05 11.72
N SER A 106 1.15 -6.28 11.99
CA SER A 106 1.29 -6.92 13.30
C SER A 106 2.76 -7.17 13.65
N ASP A 107 3.57 -7.56 12.67
CA ASP A 107 5.01 -7.76 12.87
C ASP A 107 5.75 -6.45 13.19
N VAL A 108 5.41 -5.35 12.49
CA VAL A 108 5.97 -4.01 12.77
C VAL A 108 5.56 -3.51 14.16
N ALA A 109 4.28 -3.70 14.54
CA ALA A 109 3.80 -3.31 15.87
C ALA A 109 4.50 -4.10 16.98
N TRP A 110 4.72 -5.40 16.78
CA TRP A 110 5.41 -6.25 17.74
C TRP A 110 6.85 -5.80 18.00
N ILE A 111 7.61 -5.47 16.95
CA ILE A 111 8.99 -4.98 17.09
C ILE A 111 9.02 -3.68 17.89
N GLN A 112 8.10 -2.76 17.59
CA GLN A 112 8.03 -1.46 18.24
C GLN A 112 7.61 -1.58 19.71
N ASP A 113 6.62 -2.41 20.01
CA ASP A 113 6.17 -2.68 21.39
C ASP A 113 7.28 -3.38 22.21
N PHE A 114 8.01 -4.31 21.59
CA PHE A 114 9.13 -4.98 22.25
C PHE A 114 10.27 -4.01 22.57
N GLN A 115 10.63 -3.14 21.62
CA GLN A 115 11.62 -2.08 21.87
C GLN A 115 11.19 -1.14 23.00
N MET A 116 9.91 -0.76 23.03
CA MET A 116 9.37 0.11 24.07
C MET A 116 9.40 -0.56 25.44
N LEU A 117 9.12 -1.87 25.50
CA LEU A 117 9.21 -2.66 26.73
C LEU A 117 10.66 -2.75 27.25
N LEU A 118 11.64 -2.97 26.37
CA LEU A 118 13.05 -2.97 26.75
C LEU A 118 13.51 -1.58 27.23
N GLN A 119 13.04 -0.52 26.59
CA GLN A 119 13.35 0.85 27.02
C GLN A 119 12.77 1.14 28.41
N MET A 120 11.53 0.72 28.68
CA MET A 120 10.92 0.84 30.01
C MET A 120 11.68 0.03 31.05
N PHE A 121 12.14 -1.18 30.70
CA PHE A 121 12.95 -2.00 31.58
C PHE A 121 14.29 -1.33 31.91
N ARG A 122 14.98 -0.76 30.91
CA ARG A 122 16.19 0.05 31.11
C ARG A 122 15.94 1.20 32.08
N THR A 123 14.89 2.00 31.85
CA THR A 123 14.54 3.13 32.71
C THR A 123 14.26 2.68 34.15
N LEU A 124 13.55 1.57 34.35
CA LEU A 124 13.30 1.03 35.69
C LEU A 124 14.58 0.58 36.40
N LEU A 125 15.54 -0.01 35.68
CA LEU A 125 16.83 -0.41 36.25
C LEU A 125 17.69 0.79 36.63
N THR A 126 17.71 1.83 35.81
CA THR A 126 18.41 3.10 36.11
C THR A 126 17.79 3.78 37.33
N ASP A 127 16.46 3.88 37.38
CA ASP A 127 15.75 4.65 38.41
C ASP A 127 15.68 3.94 39.77
N ASN A 128 15.62 2.60 39.80
CA ASN A 128 15.41 1.84 41.04
C ASN A 128 16.65 1.10 41.57
N ILE A 129 17.69 0.89 40.75
CA ILE A 129 18.83 0.03 41.10
C ILE A 129 20.18 0.79 41.08
N GLU A 130 20.20 2.10 40.77
CA GLU A 130 21.42 2.94 40.70
C GLU A 130 22.57 2.26 39.90
N LEU A 131 22.23 1.49 38.86
CA LEU A 131 23.22 0.87 37.99
C LEU A 131 23.80 1.90 37.03
N SER A 132 25.11 1.82 36.76
CA SER A 132 25.74 2.64 35.70
C SER A 132 25.25 2.18 34.33
N ASP A 133 25.14 3.12 33.39
CA ASP A 133 24.67 2.83 32.03
C ASP A 133 25.48 1.71 31.36
N GLU A 134 26.80 1.63 31.60
CA GLU A 134 27.63 0.58 31.00
C GLU A 134 27.22 -0.83 31.48
N LYS A 135 26.84 -0.95 32.75
CA LYS A 135 26.39 -2.22 33.33
C LYS A 135 24.99 -2.62 32.88
N ILE A 136 24.15 -1.62 32.58
CA ILE A 136 22.82 -1.86 32.03
C ILE A 136 22.94 -2.33 30.58
N ASP A 137 23.81 -1.70 29.78
CA ASP A 137 24.05 -2.11 28.40
C ASP A 137 24.66 -3.53 28.34
N GLU A 138 25.59 -3.89 29.22
CA GLU A 138 26.09 -5.27 29.34
C GLU A 138 24.98 -6.28 29.68
N LEU A 139 24.09 -5.92 30.60
CA LEU A 139 22.96 -6.77 30.98
C LEU A 139 21.96 -6.94 29.84
N MET A 140 21.71 -5.87 29.08
CA MET A 140 20.82 -5.87 27.92
C MET A 140 21.40 -6.74 26.79
N GLU A 141 22.69 -6.64 26.51
CA GLU A 141 23.38 -7.50 25.55
C GLU A 141 23.33 -8.98 25.96
N ALA A 142 23.60 -9.27 27.24
CA ALA A 142 23.50 -10.63 27.76
C ALA A 142 22.06 -11.17 27.69
N PHE A 143 21.06 -10.33 27.96
CA PHE A 143 19.65 -10.68 27.82
C PHE A 143 19.32 -11.01 26.35
N MET A 144 19.65 -10.13 25.41
CA MET A 144 19.44 -10.33 23.98
C MET A 144 20.15 -11.59 23.47
N ALA A 145 21.35 -11.88 23.97
CA ALA A 145 22.09 -13.09 23.65
C ALA A 145 21.41 -14.38 24.17
N THR A 146 20.61 -14.29 25.24
CA THR A 146 19.96 -15.44 25.89
C THR A 146 18.54 -15.71 25.35
N ILE A 147 17.92 -14.74 24.67
CA ILE A 147 16.59 -14.91 24.08
C ILE A 147 16.57 -16.11 23.10
N PRO A 148 15.48 -16.91 23.08
CA PRO A 148 15.29 -18.02 22.14
C PRO A 148 15.54 -17.64 20.67
N SER A 149 16.14 -18.54 19.91
CA SER A 149 16.46 -18.32 18.48
C SER A 149 15.24 -17.97 17.62
N VAL A 150 14.05 -18.46 17.98
CA VAL A 150 12.79 -18.11 17.32
C VAL A 150 12.50 -16.61 17.45
N LEU A 151 12.60 -16.06 18.65
CA LEU A 151 12.40 -14.62 18.89
C LEU A 151 13.51 -13.77 18.24
N LYS A 152 14.75 -14.28 18.18
CA LYS A 152 15.83 -13.62 17.42
C LYS A 152 15.53 -13.55 15.92
N SER A 153 14.95 -14.60 15.35
CA SER A 153 14.60 -14.61 13.93
C SER A 153 13.53 -13.57 13.59
N TRP A 154 12.59 -13.32 14.50
CA TRP A 154 11.56 -12.28 14.33
C TRP A 154 12.13 -10.86 14.45
N LEU A 155 13.16 -10.68 15.29
CA LEU A 155 13.87 -9.40 15.43
C LEU A 155 14.83 -9.09 14.26
N GLN A 156 15.28 -10.11 13.52
CA GLN A 156 16.24 -9.97 12.40
C GLN A 156 15.58 -9.92 11.01
N ALA A 157 14.28 -10.25 10.92
CA ALA A 157 13.54 -10.29 9.65
C ALA A 157 12.98 -8.93 9.20
N ALA A 158 13.28 -7.85 9.92
CA ALA A 158 12.92 -6.47 9.60
C ALA A 158 14.11 -5.67 9.03
#